data_AF-A0A2S1JUL3-F1
#
_entry.id   AF-A0A2S1JUL3-F1
#
_cell.length_a   1.000
_cell.length_b   1.000
_cell.length_c   1.000
_cell.angle_alpha   90.00
_cell.angle_beta   90.00
_cell.angle_gamma   90.00
#
_symmetry.space_group_name_H-M   'P 1'
#
loop_
_entity.id
_entity.type
_entity.pdbx_description
1 polymer ?
#
loop_
_entity_poly.entity_id
_entity_poly.type
_entity_poly.pdbx_seq_one_letter_code
_entity_poly.pdbx_strand_id
1 'polypeptide(L)' 'MTRLRVNLIGLTNEKDELHRLTYDLNSRLIEGVGFDGHVTRYTYNNAGHLICSTVITGI' A
#
# COMPACT_ATOMS: atom_id res chain seq x y z
N MET A 1 3.07 -21.09 20.16
CA MET A 1 1.89 -20.36 19.63
C MET A 1 2.38 -19.44 18.51
N THR A 2 2.03 -19.71 17.26
CA THR A 2 2.38 -18.85 16.12
C THR A 2 1.33 -17.75 15.99
N ARG A 3 1.75 -16.48 15.98
CA ARG A 3 0.84 -15.35 15.76
C ARG A 3 0.56 -15.22 14.26
N LEU A 4 -0.71 -15.34 13.87
CA LEU A 4 -1.16 -15.01 12.52
C LEU A 4 -1.14 -13.49 12.33
N ARG A 5 -0.73 -13.03 11.14
CA ARG A 5 -0.81 -11.63 10.72
C ARG A 5 -1.75 -11.53 9.53
N VAL A 6 -2.59 -10.51 9.55
CA VAL A 6 -3.50 -10.15 8.46
C VAL A 6 -3.25 -8.69 8.11
N ASN A 7 -3.29 -8.36 6.81
CA ASN A 7 -3.17 -7.00 6.32
C ASN A 7 -4.48 -6.60 5.63
N LEU A 8 -4.91 -5.36 5.85
CA LEU A 8 -6.05 -4.77 5.16
C LEU A 8 -5.68 -4.53 3.70
N ILE A 9 -6.40 -5.12 2.75
CA ILE A 9 -6.08 -4.98 1.31
C ILE A 9 -6.88 -3.88 0.59
N GLY A 10 -7.88 -3.30 1.26
CA GLY A 10 -8.63 -2.18 0.72
C GLY A 10 -9.78 -1.69 1.59
N LEU A 11 -10.32 -0.54 1.19
CA LEU A 11 -11.43 0.16 1.83
C LEU A 11 -12.38 0.67 0.73
N THR A 12 -13.68 0.55 0.94
CA THR A 12 -14.69 1.16 0.07
C THR A 12 -15.31 2.35 0.81
N ASN A 13 -15.38 3.51 0.17
CA ASN A 13 -16.03 4.69 0.75
C ASN A 13 -17.55 4.71 0.47
N GLU A 14 -18.25 5.76 0.92
CA GLU A 14 -19.70 5.93 0.74
C GLU A 14 -20.15 6.11 -0.73
N LYS A 15 -19.20 6.29 -1.64
CA LYS A 15 -19.43 6.44 -3.09
C LYS A 15 -19.10 5.17 -3.87
N ASP A 16 -18.90 4.05 -3.18
CA ASP A 16 -18.44 2.78 -3.75
C ASP A 16 -17.04 2.84 -4.41
N GLU A 17 -16.23 3.87 -4.10
CA GLU A 17 -14.86 3.98 -4.59
C GLU A 17 -13.92 3.12 -3.74
N LEU A 18 -12.96 2.45 -4.39
CA LEU A 18 -12.04 1.52 -3.74
C LEU A 18 -10.65 2.13 -3.54
N HIS A 19 -10.20 2.22 -2.29
CA HIS A 19 -8.80 2.41 -1.93
C HIS A 19 -8.12 1.04 -1.80
N ARG A 20 -7.03 0.80 -2.52
CA ARG A 20 -6.33 -0.50 -2.55
C ARG A 20 -4.95 -0.41 -1.91
N LEU A 21 -4.57 -1.46 -1.18
CA LEU A 21 -3.28 -1.57 -0.49
C LEU A 21 -2.59 -2.88 -0.86
N THR A 22 -1.34 -2.81 -1.31
CA THR A 22 -0.54 -3.96 -1.71
C THR A 22 0.67 -4.08 -0.80
N TYR A 23 0.92 -5.29 -0.27
CA TYR A 23 1.99 -5.55 0.69
C TYR A 23 3.00 -6.57 0.17
N ASP A 24 4.24 -6.46 0.67
CA ASP A 24 5.24 -7.51 0.51
C ASP A 24 5.11 -8.63 1.57
N LEU A 25 5.96 -9.64 1.47
CA LEU A 25 6.01 -10.79 2.39
C LEU A 25 6.31 -10.39 3.85
N ASN A 26 6.88 -9.21 4.07
CA ASN A 26 7.19 -8.67 5.40
C ASN A 26 6.04 -7.80 5.94
N SER A 27 4.87 -7.79 5.29
CA SER A 27 3.72 -6.94 5.64
C SER A 27 4.03 -5.44 5.55
N ARG A 28 4.91 -5.04 4.64
CA ARG A 28 5.20 -3.62 4.34
C ARG A 28 4.38 -3.18 3.14
N LEU A 29 3.74 -2.02 3.22
CA LEU A 29 2.94 -1.44 2.13
C LEU A 29 3.86 -1.00 1.00
N ILE A 30 3.76 -1.61 -0.18
CA ILE A 30 4.61 -1.29 -1.34
C ILE A 30 3.88 -0.47 -2.42
N GLU A 31 2.55 -0.51 -2.43
CA GLU A 31 1.73 0.28 -3.33
C GLU A 31 0.38 0.60 -2.68
N GLY A 32 -0.07 1.85 -2.82
CA GLY A 32 -1.43 2.28 -2.46
C GLY A 32 -2.09 2.96 -3.65
N VAL A 33 -3.36 2.66 -3.90
CA VAL A 33 -4.19 3.34 -4.91
C VAL A 33 -5.27 4.11 -4.17
N GLY A 34 -5.20 5.45 -4.17
CA GLY A 34 -6.15 6.36 -3.53
C GLY A 34 -7.58 6.22 -4.07
N PHE A 35 -8.56 6.76 -3.33
CA PHE A 35 -9.94 6.88 -3.84
C PHE A 35 -10.01 7.75 -5.11
N ASP A 36 -9.08 8.69 -5.23
CA ASP A 36 -8.84 9.54 -6.41
C ASP A 36 -8.13 8.81 -7.58
N GLY A 37 -7.81 7.53 -7.42
CA GLY A 37 -7.10 6.72 -8.41
C GLY A 37 -5.59 6.98 -8.47
N HIS A 38 -5.04 7.91 -7.67
CA HIS A 38 -3.60 8.14 -7.66
C HIS A 38 -2.85 6.96 -7.05
N VAL A 39 -1.82 6.50 -7.75
CA VAL A 39 -0.99 5.39 -7.28
C VAL A 39 0.24 5.96 -6.57
N THR A 40 0.53 5.49 -5.37
CA THR A 40 1.79 5.77 -4.66
C THR A 40 2.54 4.48 -4.45
N ARG A 41 3.83 4.44 -4.81
CA ARG A 41 4.73 3.32 -4.54
C ARG A 41 5.73 3.65 -3.45
N TYR A 42 6.07 2.65 -2.66
CA TYR A 42 6.98 2.76 -1.52
C TYR A 42 8.14 1.78 -1.66
N THR A 43 9.35 2.28 -1.45
CA THR A 43 10.58 1.48 -1.51
C THR A 43 11.23 1.46 -0.14
N TYR A 44 11.63 0.28 0.31
CA TYR A 44 12.27 0.06 1.60
C TYR A 44 13.70 -0.46 1.41
N ASN A 45 14.60 -0.08 2.31
CA ASN A 45 15.92 -0.68 2.38
C ASN A 45 15.89 -2.05 3.08
N ASN A 46 17.04 -2.71 3.14
CA ASN A 46 17.18 -4.03 3.78
C ASN A 46 16.96 -4.02 5.30
N ALA A 47 17.14 -2.87 5.95
CA ALA A 47 16.82 -2.69 7.37
C ALA A 47 15.30 -2.50 7.61
N GLY A 48 14.49 -2.42 6.55
CA GLY A 48 13.04 -2.23 6.66
C GLY A 48 12.59 -0.78 6.75
N HIS A 49 13.51 0.19 6.61
CA HIS A 49 13.15 1.60 6.62
C HIS A 49 12.69 2.06 5.24
N LEU A 50 11.62 2.86 5.20
CA LEU A 50 11.16 3.53 4.00
C LEU A 50 12.25 4.50 3.53
N ILE A 51 12.65 4.40 2.26
CA ILE A 51 13.67 5.27 1.67
C ILE A 51 13.13 6.12 0.51
N CYS A 52 12.00 5.75 -0.07
CA CYS A 52 11.38 6.51 -1.14
C CYS A 52 9.87 6.28 -1.18
N SER A 53 9.11 7.33 -1.46
CA SER A 53 7.70 7.25 -1.87
C SER A 53 7.53 8.06 -3.15
N THR A 54 6.85 7.48 -4.13
CA THR A 54 6.65 8.12 -5.44
C THR A 54 5.19 8.04 -5.82
N VAL A 55 4.56 9.20 -6.05
CA VAL A 55 3.28 9.26 -6.73
C VAL A 55 3.52 8.98 -8.21
N ILE A 56 2.85 7.97 -8.75
CA ILE A 56 2.85 7.68 -10.17
C ILE A 56 1.84 8.60 -10.83
N THR A 57 2.34 9.70 -11.35
CA THR A 57 1.58 10.54 -12.26
C THR A 57 1.73 9.96 -13.66
N GLY A 58 0.63 9.60 -14.31
CA GLY A 58 0.64 9.27 -15.75
C GLY A 58 1.01 10.51 -16.57
N ILE A 59 1.84 10.31 -17.60
CA ILE A 59 2.11 11.29 -18.67
C ILE A 59 0.86 11.48 -19.54
#